data_AF-A0A2H0LGW5-F1
#
_entry.id   AF-A0A2H0LGW5-F1
#
_cell.length_a   1.000
_cell.length_b   1.000
_cell.length_c   1.000
_cell.angle_alpha   90.00
_cell.angle_beta   90.00
_cell.angle_gamma   90.00
#
_symmetry.space_group_name_H-M   'P 1'
#
loop_
_entity.id
_entity.type
_entity.pdbx_description
1 polymer ?
#
loop_
_entity_poly.entity_id
_entity_poly.type
_entity_poly.pdbx_seq_one_letter_code
_entity_poly.pdbx_strand_id
1 'polypeptide(L)'
;MTDEEIRVRSIYLYLSCSQAVERYIEQLLGTFAAPPASSRLTMQHALRRELGLIVRYWITRLVWQRLDANEADAKALNLALLRLFTEGLRLPRDGSGLRYAELSTLPEETLELQHRIVNAIGVEHAPLVAELQRSTGAWREATWRSTTEALDRPLDQLSETVRSWAQRPIV
;
A
#
# COMPACT_ATOMS: atom_id res chain seq x y z
N MET A 1 9.77 -1.28 -21.60
CA MET A 1 10.65 -0.64 -20.59
C MET A 1 11.96 -1.40 -20.51
N THR A 2 13.07 -0.71 -20.28
CA THR A 2 14.37 -1.33 -19.99
C THR A 2 14.42 -1.89 -18.57
N ASP A 3 15.37 -2.79 -18.28
CA ASP A 3 15.57 -3.35 -16.93
C ASP A 3 15.82 -2.26 -15.88
N GLU A 4 16.54 -1.20 -16.26
CA GLU A 4 16.80 -0.07 -15.37
C GLU A 4 15.53 0.73 -15.07
N GLU A 5 14.69 0.97 -16.08
CA GLU A 5 13.39 1.63 -15.87
C GLU A 5 12.50 0.84 -14.91
N ILE A 6 12.38 -0.48 -15.13
CA ILE A 6 11.61 -1.36 -14.24
C ILE A 6 12.16 -1.29 -12.81
N ARG A 7 13.48 -1.34 -12.65
CA ARG A 7 14.14 -1.26 -11.34
C ARG A 7 13.86 0.07 -10.63
N VAL A 8 14.06 1.21 -11.28
CA VAL A 8 13.86 2.53 -10.64
C VAL A 8 12.39 2.78 -10.34
N ARG A 9 11.49 2.51 -11.29
CA ARG A 9 10.04 2.68 -11.09
C ARG A 9 9.52 1.79 -9.97
N SER A 10 9.96 0.53 -9.91
CA SER A 10 9.57 -0.38 -8.83
C SER A 10 10.07 0.06 -7.45
N ILE A 11 11.31 0.55 -7.33
CA ILE A 11 11.85 1.10 -6.08
C ILE A 11 11.08 2.35 -5.66
N TYR A 12 10.82 3.27 -6.59
CA TYR A 12 10.05 4.48 -6.31
C TYR A 12 8.66 4.14 -5.78
N LEU A 13 7.92 3.29 -6.50
CA LEU A 13 6.59 2.81 -6.11
C LEU A 13 6.63 2.17 -4.73
N TYR A 14 7.53 1.22 -4.51
CA TYR A 14 7.68 0.55 -3.22
C TYR A 14 7.88 1.55 -2.08
N LEU A 15 8.82 2.48 -2.21
CA LEU A 15 9.13 3.46 -1.16
C LEU A 15 7.97 4.43 -0.92
N SER A 16 7.36 4.95 -1.99
CA SER A 16 6.21 5.85 -1.88
C SER A 16 5.02 5.19 -1.18
N CYS A 17 4.71 3.94 -1.54
CA CYS A 17 3.60 3.20 -0.97
C CYS A 17 3.86 2.74 0.47
N SER A 18 5.08 2.29 0.78
CA SER A 18 5.46 1.99 2.17
C SER A 18 5.33 3.22 3.07
N GLN A 19 5.81 4.39 2.63
CA GLN A 19 5.64 5.64 3.39
C GLN A 19 4.17 6.04 3.54
N ALA A 20 3.35 5.86 2.50
CA ALA A 20 1.92 6.14 2.55
C ALA A 20 1.18 5.21 3.52
N VAL A 21 1.56 3.93 3.59
CA VAL A 21 1.03 2.98 4.57
C VAL A 21 1.42 3.39 5.98
N GLU A 22 2.69 3.68 6.25
CA GLU A 22 3.16 4.05 7.59
C GLU A 22 2.46 5.31 8.13
N ARG A 23 2.35 6.37 7.31
CA ARG A 23 1.64 7.60 7.71
C ARG A 23 0.17 7.33 8.00
N TYR A 24 -0.46 6.46 7.23
CA TYR A 24 -1.86 6.12 7.46
C TYR A 24 -2.05 5.27 8.72
N ILE A 25 -1.12 4.35 9.01
CA ILE A 25 -1.08 3.63 10.28
C ILE A 25 -0.95 4.61 11.45
N GLU A 26 -0.06 5.59 11.38
CA GLU A 26 0.10 6.60 12.43
C GLU A 26 -1.20 7.38 12.68
N GLN A 27 -1.88 7.79 11.61
CA GLN A 27 -3.20 8.44 11.69
C GLN A 27 -4.25 7.54 12.35
N LEU A 28 -4.35 6.27 11.93
CA LEU A 28 -5.31 5.31 12.49
C LEU A 28 -5.00 4.97 13.96
N LEU A 29 -3.72 4.80 14.32
CA LEU A 29 -3.30 4.56 15.70
C LEU A 29 -3.59 5.77 16.59
N GLY A 30 -3.59 6.99 16.04
CA GLY A 30 -4.01 8.20 16.74
C GLY A 30 -5.46 8.19 17.22
N THR A 31 -6.30 7.26 16.72
CA THR A 31 -7.69 7.09 17.19
C THR A 31 -7.79 6.37 18.54
N PHE A 32 -6.72 5.70 19.00
CA PHE A 32 -6.72 4.95 20.25
C PHE A 32 -6.05 5.76 21.37
N ALA A 33 -6.80 6.03 22.43
CA ALA A 33 -6.26 6.70 23.61
C ALA A 33 -5.30 5.77 24.38
N ALA A 34 -4.00 6.07 24.32
CA ALA A 34 -2.93 5.45 25.12
C ALA A 34 -3.04 3.91 25.31
N PRO A 35 -3.10 3.10 24.24
CA PRO A 35 -3.14 1.64 24.36
C PRO A 35 -1.86 1.12 25.06
N PRO A 36 -1.95 0.05 25.86
CA PRO A 36 -0.77 -0.66 26.37
C PRO A 36 0.20 -0.98 25.23
N ALA A 37 1.51 -0.93 25.50
CA ALA A 37 2.54 -1.07 24.46
C ALA A 37 2.40 -2.38 23.65
N SER A 38 2.02 -3.48 24.30
CA SER A 38 1.75 -4.78 23.65
C SER A 38 0.56 -4.73 22.69
N SER A 39 -0.55 -4.11 23.09
CA SER A 39 -1.73 -3.90 22.24
C SER A 39 -1.41 -3.01 21.05
N ARG A 40 -0.60 -1.96 21.25
CA ARG A 40 -0.15 -1.06 20.18
C ARG A 40 0.64 -1.79 19.11
N LEU A 41 1.59 -2.66 19.49
CA LEU A 41 2.37 -3.45 18.54
C LEU A 41 1.48 -4.40 17.74
N THR A 42 0.60 -5.15 18.41
CA THR A 42 -0.35 -6.05 17.73
C THR A 42 -1.22 -5.29 16.72
N MET A 43 -1.74 -4.13 17.10
CA MET A 43 -2.52 -3.29 16.21
C MET A 43 -1.71 -2.74 15.05
N GLN A 44 -0.49 -2.28 15.30
CA GLN A 44 0.39 -1.79 14.23
C GLN A 44 0.70 -2.90 13.22
N HIS A 45 0.95 -4.13 13.68
CA HIS A 45 1.17 -5.28 12.80
C HIS A 45 -0.09 -5.64 12.00
N ALA A 46 -1.26 -5.65 12.64
CA ALA A 46 -2.54 -5.89 11.98
C ALA A 46 -2.82 -4.84 10.91
N LEU A 47 -2.73 -3.56 11.26
CA LEU A 47 -2.93 -2.44 10.34
C LEU A 47 -1.94 -2.53 9.16
N ARG A 48 -0.64 -2.71 9.43
CA ARG A 48 0.38 -2.83 8.39
C ARG A 48 0.07 -3.96 7.41
N ARG A 49 -0.32 -5.13 7.91
CA ARG A 49 -0.71 -6.26 7.08
C ARG A 49 -1.90 -5.92 6.20
N GLU A 50 -3.02 -5.50 6.78
CA GLU A 50 -4.27 -5.33 6.01
C GLU A 50 -4.20 -4.16 5.02
N LEU A 51 -3.67 -3.02 5.47
CA LEU A 51 -3.42 -1.86 4.59
C LEU A 51 -2.43 -2.20 3.48
N GLY A 52 -1.48 -3.06 3.78
CA GLY A 52 -0.50 -3.51 2.82
C GLY A 52 -1.08 -4.32 1.68
N LEU A 53 -2.00 -5.23 2.01
CA LEU A 53 -2.66 -6.08 1.03
C LEU A 53 -3.53 -5.27 0.06
N ILE A 54 -4.31 -4.33 0.58
CA ILE A 54 -5.21 -3.54 -0.26
C ILE A 54 -4.42 -2.56 -1.15
N VAL A 55 -3.34 -1.95 -0.63
CA VAL A 55 -2.45 -1.08 -1.42
C VAL A 55 -1.81 -1.83 -2.56
N ARG A 56 -1.30 -3.03 -2.28
CA ARG A 56 -0.71 -3.88 -3.31
C ARG A 56 -1.71 -4.22 -4.41
N TYR A 57 -2.95 -4.55 -4.05
CA TYR A 57 -4.02 -4.78 -5.01
C TYR A 57 -4.26 -3.54 -5.89
N TRP A 58 -4.43 -2.36 -5.29
CA TRP A 58 -4.64 -1.13 -6.02
C TRP A 58 -3.51 -0.80 -7.00
N ILE A 59 -2.25 -0.91 -6.56
CA ILE A 59 -1.09 -0.66 -7.43
C ILE A 59 -1.07 -1.66 -8.57
N THR A 60 -1.23 -2.96 -8.28
CA THR A 60 -1.20 -4.02 -9.30
C THR A 60 -2.25 -3.77 -10.37
N ARG A 61 -3.48 -3.45 -9.95
CA ARG A 61 -4.60 -3.14 -10.85
C ARG A 61 -4.31 -1.90 -11.68
N LEU A 62 -3.82 -0.83 -11.07
CA LEU A 62 -3.56 0.43 -11.78
C LEU A 62 -2.38 0.29 -12.77
N VAL A 63 -1.33 -0.45 -12.43
CA VAL A 63 -0.23 -0.77 -13.35
C VAL A 63 -0.75 -1.51 -14.58
N TRP A 64 -1.60 -2.54 -14.39
CA TRP A 64 -2.23 -3.25 -15.49
C TRP A 64 -3.08 -2.33 -16.37
N GLN A 65 -3.92 -1.50 -15.75
CA GLN A 65 -4.78 -0.56 -16.48
C GLN A 65 -3.97 0.48 -17.29
N ARG A 66 -2.87 0.98 -16.73
CA ARG A 66 -2.04 2.02 -17.36
C ARG A 66 -1.13 1.48 -18.46
N LEU A 67 -0.72 0.21 -18.34
CA LEU A 67 0.18 -0.45 -19.27
C LEU A 67 -0.53 -1.53 -20.09
N ASP A 68 -1.85 -1.44 -20.27
CA ASP A 68 -2.67 -2.43 -20.98
C ASP A 68 -2.17 -2.70 -22.41
N ALA A 69 -1.74 -1.64 -23.11
CA ALA A 69 -1.13 -1.75 -24.43
C ALA A 69 0.29 -2.37 -24.44
N ASN A 70 0.93 -2.47 -23.27
CA ASN A 70 2.30 -2.98 -23.08
C ASN A 70 2.32 -4.07 -21.99
N GLU A 71 1.61 -5.16 -22.25
CA GLU A 71 1.41 -6.27 -21.30
C GLU A 71 2.73 -6.80 -20.68
N ALA A 72 3.81 -6.87 -21.47
CA ALA A 72 5.12 -7.32 -21.00
C ALA A 72 5.70 -6.39 -19.92
N ASP A 73 5.55 -5.07 -20.08
CA ASP A 73 6.03 -4.08 -19.11
C ASP A 73 5.20 -4.13 -17.83
N ALA A 74 3.87 -4.29 -17.96
CA ALA A 74 2.97 -4.48 -16.83
C ALA A 74 3.35 -5.70 -16.00
N LYS A 75 3.62 -6.84 -16.66
CA LYS A 75 4.10 -8.08 -16.03
C LYS A 75 5.44 -7.87 -15.32
N ALA A 76 6.42 -7.30 -16.02
CA ALA A 76 7.76 -7.10 -15.48
C ALA A 76 7.74 -6.20 -14.24
N LEU A 77 6.99 -5.09 -14.30
CA LEU A 77 6.88 -4.15 -13.19
C LEU A 77 6.15 -4.76 -12.00
N ASN A 78 5.00 -5.42 -12.22
CA ASN A 78 4.25 -6.08 -11.15
C ASN A 78 5.05 -7.22 -10.50
N LEU A 79 5.85 -7.96 -11.28
CA LEU A 79 6.75 -8.99 -10.76
C LEU A 79 7.88 -8.38 -9.91
N ALA A 80 8.47 -7.27 -10.35
CA ALA A 80 9.48 -6.55 -9.58
C ALA A 80 8.90 -6.02 -8.26
N LEU A 81 7.71 -5.43 -8.28
CA LEU A 81 6.99 -4.96 -7.09
C LEU A 81 6.68 -6.11 -6.13
N LEU A 82 6.20 -7.25 -6.64
CA LEU A 82 5.95 -8.44 -5.83
C LEU A 82 7.22 -8.91 -5.09
N ARG A 83 8.41 -8.78 -5.69
CA ARG A 83 9.68 -9.12 -5.04
C ARG A 83 10.08 -8.10 -3.97
N LEU A 84 9.82 -6.82 -4.20
CA LEU A 84 10.14 -5.73 -3.27
C LEU A 84 9.20 -5.67 -2.07
N PHE A 85 7.96 -6.12 -2.21
CA PHE A 85 7.01 -6.27 -1.11
C PHE A 85 7.45 -7.40 -0.16
N THR A 86 8.50 -7.14 0.62
CA THR A 86 8.92 -7.96 1.76
C THR A 86 8.02 -7.67 2.99
N GLU A 87 8.30 -8.35 4.11
CA GLU A 87 7.43 -8.42 5.29
C GLU A 87 6.63 -7.13 5.60
N GLY A 88 5.30 -7.29 5.70
CA GLY A 88 4.33 -6.20 5.81
C GLY A 88 3.36 -6.13 4.61
N LEU A 89 3.86 -6.30 3.37
CA LEU A 89 3.08 -6.19 2.12
C LEU A 89 2.99 -7.53 1.34
N ARG A 90 3.46 -8.62 1.94
CA ARG A 90 3.47 -9.96 1.34
C ARG A 90 2.05 -10.51 1.24
N LEU A 91 1.72 -11.13 0.10
CA LEU A 91 0.46 -11.88 -0.02
C LEU A 91 0.42 -13.01 1.01
N PRO A 92 -0.69 -13.17 1.74
CA PRO A 92 -0.78 -14.20 2.76
C PRO A 92 -0.94 -15.54 2.07
N ARG A 93 -0.38 -16.59 2.66
CA ARG A 93 -0.47 -17.96 2.12
C ARG A 93 -1.90 -18.52 2.19
N ASP A 94 -2.75 -17.92 3.01
CA ASP A 94 -4.15 -18.29 3.20
C ASP A 94 -5.07 -17.80 2.07
N GLY A 95 -4.55 -17.11 1.05
CA GLY A 95 -5.33 -16.64 -0.08
C GLY A 95 -6.19 -15.40 0.21
N SER A 96 -6.12 -14.81 1.40
CA SER A 96 -6.93 -13.63 1.76
C SER A 96 -6.66 -12.41 0.86
N GLY A 97 -5.53 -12.33 0.17
CA GLY A 97 -5.30 -11.30 -0.85
C GLY A 97 -6.23 -11.41 -2.08
N LEU A 98 -6.80 -12.58 -2.35
CA LEU A 98 -7.74 -12.81 -3.46
C LEU A 98 -9.06 -12.07 -3.25
N ARG A 99 -9.52 -11.94 -2.01
CA ARG A 99 -10.75 -11.20 -1.70
C ARG A 99 -10.70 -9.78 -2.20
N TYR A 100 -9.61 -9.05 -1.94
CA TYR A 100 -9.44 -7.70 -2.46
C TYR A 100 -9.44 -7.65 -3.98
N ALA A 101 -8.91 -8.68 -4.65
CA ALA A 101 -8.89 -8.76 -6.11
C ALA A 101 -10.29 -8.89 -6.74
N GLU A 102 -11.25 -9.43 -6.00
CA GLU A 102 -12.64 -9.58 -6.43
C GLU A 102 -13.46 -8.29 -6.23
N LEU A 103 -12.98 -7.36 -5.39
CA LEU A 103 -13.69 -6.11 -5.11
C LEU A 103 -13.41 -5.05 -6.18
N SER A 104 -14.45 -4.39 -6.65
CA SER A 104 -14.34 -3.47 -7.78
C SER A 104 -14.51 -2.00 -7.39
N THR A 105 -15.18 -1.73 -6.27
CA THR A 105 -15.59 -0.40 -5.82
C THR A 105 -14.96 0.01 -4.48
N LEU A 106 -14.82 1.32 -4.25
CA LEU A 106 -14.29 1.86 -3.00
C LEU A 106 -15.12 1.45 -1.75
N PRO A 107 -16.47 1.43 -1.79
CA PRO A 107 -17.26 0.98 -0.64
C PRO A 107 -16.99 -0.48 -0.27
N GLU A 108 -16.90 -1.39 -1.25
CA GLU A 108 -16.57 -2.80 -1.04
C GLU A 108 -15.18 -2.96 -0.41
N GLU A 109 -14.19 -2.31 -1.00
CA GLU A 109 -12.81 -2.28 -0.54
C GLU A 109 -12.69 -1.76 0.91
N THR A 110 -13.42 -0.69 1.24
CA THR A 110 -13.44 -0.08 2.58
C THR A 110 -14.10 -0.99 3.61
N LEU A 111 -15.23 -1.62 3.25
CA LEU A 111 -15.96 -2.53 4.13
C LEU A 111 -15.13 -3.79 4.43
N GLU A 112 -14.49 -4.39 3.42
CA GLU A 112 -13.61 -5.54 3.62
C GLU A 112 -12.40 -5.17 4.49
N LEU A 113 -11.80 -3.99 4.27
CA LEU A 113 -10.71 -3.49 5.11
C LEU A 113 -11.13 -3.31 6.56
N GLN A 114 -12.31 -2.74 6.81
CA GLN A 114 -12.89 -2.62 8.15
C GLN A 114 -13.03 -3.99 8.81
N HIS A 115 -13.70 -4.95 8.14
CA HIS A 115 -13.92 -6.29 8.70
C HIS A 115 -12.60 -6.98 9.02
N ARG A 116 -11.61 -6.89 8.13
CA ARG A 116 -10.32 -7.55 8.31
C ARG A 116 -9.51 -6.93 9.44
N ILE A 117 -9.49 -5.61 9.56
CA ILE A 117 -8.80 -4.93 10.66
C ILE A 117 -9.46 -5.26 12.00
N VAL A 118 -10.80 -5.20 12.08
CA VAL A 118 -11.52 -5.57 13.31
C VAL A 118 -11.25 -7.03 13.71
N ASN A 119 -11.29 -7.95 12.74
CA ASN A 119 -10.98 -9.36 12.98
C ASN A 119 -9.52 -9.58 13.41
N ALA A 120 -8.57 -8.86 12.83
CA ALA A 120 -7.15 -8.99 13.15
C ALA A 120 -6.80 -8.41 14.53
N ILE A 121 -7.48 -7.34 14.96
CA ILE A 121 -7.31 -6.74 16.28
C ILE A 121 -8.09 -7.55 17.35
N GLY A 122 -9.19 -8.20 16.96
CA GLY A 122 -10.03 -9.00 17.86
C GLY A 122 -10.98 -8.18 18.72
N VAL A 123 -11.08 -6.88 18.48
CA VAL A 123 -12.06 -5.99 19.14
C VAL A 123 -12.59 -4.97 18.14
N GLU A 124 -13.89 -4.71 18.20
CA GLU A 124 -14.49 -3.62 17.46
C GLU A 124 -14.16 -2.28 18.13
N HIS A 125 -13.63 -1.34 17.35
CA HIS A 125 -13.27 0.00 17.83
C HIS A 125 -13.95 1.06 16.97
N ALA A 126 -15.06 1.61 17.46
CA ALA A 126 -15.89 2.55 16.70
C ALA A 126 -15.12 3.78 16.16
N PRO A 127 -14.19 4.43 16.90
CA PRO A 127 -13.39 5.53 16.35
C PRO A 127 -12.49 5.11 15.19
N LEU A 128 -11.94 3.89 15.22
CA LEU A 128 -11.09 3.36 14.15
C LEU A 128 -11.94 3.08 12.90
N VAL A 129 -13.12 2.47 13.08
CA VAL A 129 -14.05 2.20 12.00
C VAL A 129 -14.51 3.50 11.33
N ALA A 130 -14.90 4.50 12.11
CA ALA A 130 -15.29 5.81 11.58
C ALA A 130 -14.14 6.47 10.81
N GLU A 131 -12.92 6.36 11.31
CA GLU A 131 -11.74 6.91 10.64
C GLU A 131 -11.44 6.21 9.31
N LEU A 132 -11.54 4.87 9.27
CA LEU A 132 -11.40 4.10 8.02
C LEU A 132 -12.43 4.53 6.99
N GLN A 133 -13.70 4.65 7.37
CA GLN A 133 -14.77 5.08 6.47
C GLN A 133 -14.54 6.50 5.93
N ARG A 134 -14.05 7.40 6.79
CA ARG A 134 -13.83 8.80 6.46
C ARG A 134 -12.63 9.02 5.52
N SER A 135 -11.56 8.24 5.69
CA SER A 135 -10.25 8.59 5.13
C SER A 135 -9.67 7.61 4.09
N THR A 136 -10.23 6.40 3.97
CA THR A 136 -9.75 5.39 3.00
C THR A 136 -9.82 5.88 1.56
N GLY A 137 -10.85 6.65 1.19
CA GLY A 137 -10.97 7.23 -0.16
C GLY A 137 -9.82 8.16 -0.52
N ALA A 138 -9.53 9.14 0.34
CA ALA A 138 -8.42 10.08 0.13
C ALA A 138 -7.06 9.37 0.12
N TRP A 139 -6.89 8.34 0.96
CA TRP A 139 -5.66 7.54 0.98
C TRP A 139 -5.48 6.68 -0.29
N ARG A 140 -6.57 6.10 -0.82
CA ARG A 140 -6.58 5.41 -2.12
C ARG A 140 -6.18 6.36 -3.25
N GLU A 141 -6.77 7.54 -3.30
CA GLU A 141 -6.44 8.55 -4.31
C GLU A 141 -4.97 8.99 -4.25
N ALA A 142 -4.41 9.16 -3.05
CA ALA A 142 -3.00 9.47 -2.87
C ALA A 142 -2.08 8.33 -3.36
N THR A 143 -2.47 7.08 -3.10
CA THR A 143 -1.76 5.89 -3.58
C THR A 143 -1.80 5.80 -5.11
N TRP A 144 -2.96 6.05 -5.71
CA TRP A 144 -3.12 6.09 -7.16
C TRP A 144 -2.29 7.21 -7.80
N ARG A 145 -2.32 8.41 -7.23
CA ARG A 145 -1.49 9.53 -7.70
C ARG A 145 -0.01 9.19 -7.69
N SER A 146 0.49 8.60 -6.59
CA SER A 146 1.88 8.15 -6.49
C SER A 146 2.22 7.07 -7.52
N THR A 147 1.25 6.19 -7.81
CA THR A 147 1.42 5.14 -8.82
C THR A 147 1.49 5.71 -10.23
N THR A 148 0.56 6.60 -10.58
CA THR A 148 0.54 7.31 -11.86
C THR A 148 1.81 8.12 -12.04
N GLU A 149 2.25 8.84 -11.02
CA GLU A 149 3.49 9.60 -11.03
C GLU A 149 4.70 8.72 -11.34
N ALA A 150 4.78 7.53 -10.73
CA ALA A 150 5.86 6.59 -10.97
C ALA A 150 5.87 5.98 -12.38
N LEU A 151 4.73 5.98 -13.07
CA LEU A 151 4.60 5.47 -14.44
C LEU A 151 4.84 6.57 -15.49
N ASP A 152 4.42 7.79 -15.18
CA ASP A 152 4.39 8.89 -16.15
C ASP A 152 5.63 9.78 -16.05
N ARG A 153 6.28 9.87 -14.89
CA ARG A 153 7.47 10.72 -14.76
C ARG A 153 8.66 10.17 -15.57
N PRO A 154 9.49 11.08 -16.11
CA PRO A 154 10.80 10.74 -16.66
C PRO A 154 11.69 9.99 -15.67
N LEU A 155 12.52 9.08 -16.19
CA LEU A 155 13.36 8.18 -15.38
C LEU A 155 14.40 8.92 -14.55
N ASP A 156 14.98 9.99 -15.09
CA ASP A 156 15.95 10.88 -14.45
C ASP A 156 15.35 11.52 -13.18
N GLN A 157 14.14 12.05 -13.25
CA GLN A 157 13.45 12.66 -12.11
C GLN A 157 13.10 11.64 -11.01
N LEU A 158 12.66 10.43 -11.41
CA LEU A 158 12.42 9.34 -10.46
C LEU A 158 13.73 8.89 -9.80
N SER A 159 14.81 8.80 -10.58
CA SER A 159 16.14 8.41 -10.09
C SER A 159 16.70 9.43 -9.11
N GLU A 160 16.51 10.73 -9.34
CA GLU A 160 16.85 11.79 -8.38
C GLU A 160 16.04 11.67 -7.09
N THR A 161 14.74 11.42 -7.20
CA THR A 161 13.86 11.29 -6.03
C THR A 161 14.26 10.08 -5.17
N VAL A 162 14.46 8.91 -5.79
CA VAL A 162 14.92 7.70 -5.09
C VAL A 162 16.29 7.92 -4.42
N ARG A 163 17.23 8.57 -5.12
CA ARG A 163 18.54 8.93 -4.53
C ARG A 163 18.39 9.84 -3.33
N SER A 164 17.52 10.85 -3.41
CA SER A 164 17.27 11.77 -2.29
C SER A 164 16.73 11.06 -1.05
N TRP A 165 15.90 10.01 -1.23
CA TRP A 165 15.40 9.20 -0.12
C TRP A 165 16.48 8.31 0.49
N ALA A 166 17.35 7.72 -0.33
CA ALA A 166 18.47 6.91 0.13
C ALA A 166 19.55 7.73 0.88
N GLN A 167 19.65 9.03 0.61
CA GLN A 167 20.62 9.94 1.23
C GLN A 167 20.13 10.58 2.54
N ARG A 168 18.89 10.32 2.97
CA ARG A 168 18.42 10.81 4.28
C ARG A 168 19.14 10.04 5.39
N PRO A 169 19.82 10.72 6.33
CA PRO A 169 20.44 10.03 7.46
C PRO A 169 19.37 9.26 8.24
N ILE A 170 19.69 8.03 8.62
CA ILE A 170 18.93 7.27 9.59
C ILE A 170 19.11 8.02 10.91
N VAL A 171 18.10 8.80 11.30
CA VAL A 171 18.03 9.48 12.61
C VAL A 171 17.19 8.63 13.54
#